data_AF-A0A550J6C7-F1
#
_entry.id   AF-A0A550J6C7-F1
#
_cell.length_a   1.000
_cell.length_b   1.000
_cell.length_c   1.000
_cell.angle_alpha   90.00
_cell.angle_beta   90.00
_cell.angle_gamma   90.00
#
_symmetry.space_group_name_H-M   'P 1'
#
loop_
_entity.id
_entity.type
_entity.pdbx_description
1 polymer ?
#
loop_
_entity_poly.entity_id
_entity_poly.type
_entity_poly.pdbx_seq_one_letter_code
_entity_poly.pdbx_strand_id
1 'polypeptide(L)'
;MTSYMAMWWEIILPVLLMLGIERFLVIRFLRTPEQVAWVRSRAWLHPNAISRARYPMGFISVLLLHLDFPRLCFLFFTFWMISDITDGEIARRCDLHTEEGETIDPFSDKLMYSPMLIYMAWTGWLDPLLVGLFLLFDVIGQVSRRFSKVKAANLFGKAKTFLVVVLLIVIGFEWIYGPLPILGRAIYPLMAICAALAFCSTVFKLVPNYWYANILSIMNLVCGLAGCYVLLAGHPPVYALGLVFLGQFLDLFDGRAAERWGSTPRGEVFDDVADGTSFGLTVGLMVALSFPTLGVGLIIGGLYLAAVVYRLVRFVVEKRKAGVLGGVGTFSGMPSPAGALLAGTSCVFIPSPLINGIIVLVTSALMVSRVPYAHFGRTILPKIPKIVRVLVLGLFLFMLALGFRRDEYTAPLLISLVAALAYLISPLFWKEPAKPSDK
;
A
#
# COMPACT_ATOMS: atom_id res chain seq x y z
N MET A 1 31.86 14.76 -21.68
CA MET A 1 31.02 15.75 -22.40
C MET A 1 30.47 15.24 -23.73
N THR A 2 31.07 14.23 -24.35
CA THR A 2 30.65 13.65 -25.65
C THR A 2 29.35 12.81 -25.58
N SER A 3 29.15 12.00 -24.53
CA SER A 3 28.00 11.10 -24.42
C SER A 3 26.66 11.83 -24.26
N TYR A 4 26.62 12.94 -23.52
CA TYR A 4 25.40 13.72 -23.34
C TYR A 4 24.97 14.45 -24.62
N MET A 5 25.93 14.99 -25.38
CA MET A 5 25.61 15.63 -26.66
C MET A 5 25.10 14.61 -27.68
N ALA A 6 25.72 13.43 -27.74
CA ALA A 6 25.22 12.33 -28.58
C ALA A 6 23.80 11.91 -28.17
N MET A 7 23.54 11.75 -26.86
CA MET A 7 22.22 11.47 -26.31
C MET A 7 21.15 12.48 -26.76
N TRP A 8 21.49 13.76 -26.72
CA TRP A 8 20.60 14.84 -27.17
C TRP A 8 20.26 14.73 -28.66
N TRP A 9 21.25 14.55 -29.53
CA TRP A 9 21.04 14.56 -30.98
C TRP A 9 20.47 13.26 -31.53
N GLU A 10 20.87 12.11 -31.01
CA GLU A 10 20.50 10.80 -31.57
C GLU A 10 19.16 10.28 -31.06
N ILE A 11 18.75 10.66 -29.83
CA ILE A 11 17.54 10.13 -29.20
C ILE A 11 16.60 11.24 -28.72
N ILE A 12 17.05 12.16 -27.87
CA ILE A 12 16.13 13.11 -27.21
C ILE A 12 15.49 14.05 -28.22
N LEU A 13 16.27 14.69 -29.10
CA LEU A 13 15.73 15.61 -30.10
C LEU A 13 14.80 14.90 -31.10
N PRO A 14 15.15 13.75 -31.69
CA PRO A 14 14.21 12.98 -32.52
C PRO A 14 12.90 12.67 -31.81
N VAL A 15 12.93 12.24 -30.54
CA VAL A 15 11.72 11.97 -29.76
C VAL A 15 10.89 13.24 -29.54
N LEU A 16 11.53 14.36 -29.20
CA LEU A 16 10.84 15.65 -29.06
C LEU A 16 10.22 16.13 -30.38
N LEU A 17 10.91 15.91 -31.50
CA LEU A 17 10.37 16.20 -32.84
C LEU A 17 9.18 15.30 -33.18
N MET A 18 9.26 14.00 -32.90
CA MET A 18 8.15 13.06 -33.07
C MET A 18 6.92 13.52 -32.27
N LEU A 19 7.10 13.84 -30.98
CA LEU A 19 6.05 14.39 -30.13
C LEU A 19 5.50 15.72 -30.66
N GLY A 20 6.37 16.64 -31.06
CA GLY A 20 5.97 17.94 -31.59
C GLY A 20 5.15 17.85 -32.88
N ILE A 21 5.61 17.02 -33.83
CA ILE A 21 4.90 16.73 -35.07
C ILE A 21 3.55 16.08 -34.77
N GLU A 22 3.53 15.08 -33.90
CA GLU A 22 2.31 14.37 -33.54
C GLU A 22 1.28 15.31 -32.87
N ARG A 23 1.69 16.12 -31.88
CA ARG A 23 0.82 17.13 -31.24
C ARG A 23 0.31 18.15 -32.26
N PHE A 24 1.16 18.62 -33.17
CA PHE A 24 0.76 19.56 -34.23
C PHE A 24 -0.28 18.93 -35.17
N LEU A 25 -0.06 17.71 -35.64
CA LEU A 25 -0.98 17.02 -36.55
C LEU A 25 -2.34 16.77 -35.88
N VAL A 26 -2.36 16.26 -34.65
CA VAL A 26 -3.59 16.02 -33.89
C VAL A 26 -4.38 17.31 -33.70
N ILE A 27 -3.73 18.40 -33.30
CA ILE A 27 -4.38 19.71 -33.17
C ILE A 27 -4.91 20.20 -34.53
N ARG A 28 -4.13 20.03 -35.61
CA ARG A 28 -4.46 20.53 -36.95
C ARG A 28 -5.60 19.76 -37.63
N PHE A 29 -5.72 18.46 -37.37
CA PHE A 29 -6.72 17.56 -37.99
C PHE A 29 -7.93 17.28 -37.10
N LEU A 30 -7.94 17.74 -35.85
CA LEU A 30 -9.10 17.64 -34.94
C LEU A 30 -9.58 19.03 -34.48
N ARG A 31 -9.42 20.06 -35.32
CA ARG A 31 -9.80 21.44 -34.99
C ARG A 31 -11.22 21.78 -35.41
N THR A 32 -11.62 21.40 -36.63
CA THR A 32 -12.94 21.74 -37.19
C THR A 32 -13.83 20.51 -37.33
N PRO A 33 -15.17 20.67 -37.33
CA PRO A 33 -16.10 19.54 -37.50
C PRO A 33 -15.87 18.75 -38.80
N GLU A 34 -15.52 19.43 -39.89
CA GLU A 34 -15.19 18.79 -41.18
C GLU A 34 -13.97 17.88 -41.09
N GLN A 35 -12.93 18.32 -40.37
CA GLN A 35 -11.71 17.53 -40.18
C GLN A 35 -11.97 16.33 -39.28
N VAL A 36 -12.77 16.51 -38.23
CA VAL A 36 -13.23 15.40 -37.37
C VAL A 36 -14.03 14.39 -38.20
N ALA A 37 -14.94 14.84 -39.07
CA ALA A 37 -15.69 13.96 -39.97
C ALA A 37 -14.77 13.21 -40.95
N TRP A 38 -13.72 13.88 -41.46
CA TRP A 38 -12.71 13.24 -42.29
C TRP A 38 -11.91 12.18 -41.53
N VAL A 39 -11.49 12.44 -40.28
CA VAL A 39 -10.80 11.44 -39.45
C VAL A 39 -11.73 10.24 -39.18
N ARG A 40 -13.00 10.50 -38.87
CA ARG A 40 -14.01 9.44 -38.64
C ARG A 40 -14.25 8.55 -39.86
N SER A 41 -14.08 9.06 -41.08
CA SER A 41 -14.28 8.27 -42.30
C SER A 41 -13.11 7.34 -42.63
N ARG A 42 -11.96 7.49 -41.96
CA ARG A 42 -10.75 6.69 -42.20
C ARG A 42 -10.61 5.57 -41.17
N ALA A 43 -10.84 4.33 -41.61
CA ALA A 43 -10.77 3.15 -40.74
C ALA A 43 -9.41 2.94 -40.05
N TRP A 44 -8.30 3.33 -40.69
CA TRP A 44 -6.94 3.20 -40.14
C TRP A 44 -6.60 4.25 -39.07
N LEU A 45 -7.35 5.35 -39.01
CA LEU A 45 -7.25 6.37 -37.96
C LEU A 45 -8.19 6.08 -36.78
N HIS A 46 -9.00 5.02 -36.86
CA HIS A 46 -9.84 4.62 -35.76
C HIS A 46 -8.98 4.22 -34.55
N PRO A 47 -9.31 4.65 -33.31
CA PRO A 47 -8.52 4.35 -32.11
C PRO A 47 -8.17 2.86 -31.98
N ASN A 48 -9.18 1.98 -32.07
CA ASN A 48 -8.96 0.53 -32.01
C ASN A 48 -8.03 -0.01 -33.11
N ALA A 49 -7.96 0.62 -34.28
CA ALA A 49 -7.05 0.20 -35.35
C ALA A 49 -5.60 0.57 -35.02
N ILE A 50 -5.38 1.77 -34.48
CA ILE A 50 -4.07 2.25 -34.00
C ILE A 50 -3.60 1.34 -32.85
N SER A 51 -4.47 1.06 -31.87
CA SER A 51 -4.16 0.15 -30.75
C SER A 51 -3.83 -1.27 -31.22
N ARG A 52 -4.53 -1.81 -32.23
CA ARG A 52 -4.23 -3.15 -32.78
C ARG A 52 -2.92 -3.16 -33.59
N ALA A 53 -2.60 -2.07 -34.29
CA ALA A 53 -1.36 -1.96 -35.06
C ALA A 53 -0.10 -2.08 -34.18
N ARG A 54 -0.22 -1.71 -32.89
CA ARG A 54 0.85 -1.83 -31.88
C ARG A 54 1.15 -3.28 -31.45
N TYR A 55 0.23 -4.24 -31.64
CA TYR A 55 0.38 -5.62 -31.14
C TYR A 55 1.72 -6.31 -31.48
N PRO A 56 2.20 -6.31 -32.74
CA PRO A 56 3.49 -6.93 -33.07
C PRO A 56 4.70 -6.04 -32.72
N MET A 57 4.49 -4.76 -32.41
CA MET A 57 5.56 -3.76 -32.40
C MET A 57 6.50 -3.90 -31.19
N GLY A 58 6.01 -4.42 -30.07
CA GLY A 58 6.87 -4.81 -28.94
C GLY A 58 7.85 -5.93 -29.30
N PHE A 59 7.39 -6.94 -30.04
CA PHE A 59 8.26 -8.01 -30.54
C PHE A 59 9.24 -7.52 -31.60
N ILE A 60 8.79 -6.66 -32.52
CA ILE A 60 9.69 -6.02 -33.51
C ILE A 60 10.77 -5.19 -32.82
N SER A 61 10.44 -4.49 -31.72
CA SER A 61 11.43 -3.75 -30.93
C SER A 61 12.50 -4.70 -30.37
N VAL A 62 12.09 -5.84 -29.79
CA VAL A 62 13.04 -6.88 -29.33
C VAL A 62 13.90 -7.40 -30.48
N LEU A 63 13.31 -7.66 -31.65
CA LEU A 63 14.05 -8.12 -32.82
C LEU A 63 15.10 -7.10 -33.28
N LEU A 64 14.74 -5.81 -33.34
CA LEU A 64 15.68 -4.73 -33.68
C LEU A 64 16.85 -4.68 -32.69
N LEU A 65 16.57 -4.85 -31.41
CA LEU A 65 17.62 -4.87 -30.38
C LEU A 65 18.50 -6.12 -30.47
N HIS A 66 17.91 -7.28 -30.77
CA HIS A 66 18.64 -8.54 -30.94
C HIS A 66 19.54 -8.54 -32.20
N LEU A 67 19.11 -7.84 -33.25
CA LEU A 67 19.89 -7.63 -34.47
C LEU A 67 20.95 -6.51 -34.34
N ASP A 68 21.21 -6.05 -33.11
CA ASP A 68 22.21 -5.02 -32.78
C ASP A 68 21.91 -3.63 -33.39
N PHE A 69 20.63 -3.28 -33.51
CA PHE A 69 20.16 -1.93 -33.88
C PHE A 69 19.50 -1.19 -32.69
N PRO A 70 20.22 -0.92 -31.58
CA PRO A 70 19.61 -0.39 -30.36
C PRO A 70 18.98 1.00 -30.55
N ARG A 71 19.63 1.91 -31.28
CA ARG A 71 19.08 3.25 -31.57
C ARG A 71 17.74 3.18 -32.29
N LEU A 72 17.67 2.33 -33.33
CA LEU A 72 16.44 2.13 -34.10
C LEU A 72 15.36 1.45 -33.24
N CYS A 73 15.73 0.45 -32.44
CA CYS A 73 14.82 -0.18 -31.48
C CYS A 73 14.15 0.85 -30.58
N PHE A 74 14.93 1.69 -29.87
CA PHE A 74 14.37 2.64 -28.91
C PHE A 74 13.57 3.76 -29.58
N LEU A 75 14.02 4.28 -30.74
CA LEU A 75 13.22 5.24 -31.51
C LEU A 75 11.90 4.65 -32.01
N PHE A 76 11.93 3.41 -32.51
CA PHE A 76 10.75 2.69 -32.98
C PHE A 76 9.77 2.41 -31.83
N PHE A 77 10.29 1.91 -30.70
CA PHE A 77 9.50 1.67 -29.50
C PHE A 77 8.83 2.98 -29.02
N THR A 78 9.60 4.06 -28.91
CA THR A 78 9.08 5.37 -28.49
C THR A 78 8.04 5.91 -29.47
N PHE A 79 8.24 5.80 -30.78
CA PHE A 79 7.24 6.19 -31.78
C PHE A 79 5.88 5.53 -31.53
N TRP A 80 5.86 4.22 -31.31
CA TRP A 80 4.62 3.50 -31.04
C TRP A 80 4.04 3.80 -29.66
N MET A 81 4.87 4.09 -28.65
CA MET A 81 4.37 4.58 -27.36
C MET A 81 3.73 5.98 -27.49
N ILE A 82 4.21 6.84 -28.39
CA ILE A 82 3.59 8.14 -28.68
C ILE A 82 2.22 7.95 -29.35
N SER A 83 2.05 6.92 -30.18
CA SER A 83 0.77 6.66 -30.86
C SER A 83 -0.40 6.33 -29.92
N ASP A 84 -0.12 5.86 -28.69
CA ASP A 84 -1.11 5.71 -27.60
C ASP A 84 -1.70 7.05 -27.14
N ILE A 85 -0.95 8.14 -27.27
CA ILE A 85 -1.47 9.47 -26.96
C ILE A 85 -2.39 9.93 -28.11
N THR A 86 -2.11 9.50 -29.34
CA THR A 86 -2.90 9.84 -30.53
C THR A 86 -4.26 9.14 -30.50
N ASP A 87 -4.30 7.82 -30.27
CA ASP A 87 -5.57 7.08 -30.27
C ASP A 87 -6.53 7.56 -29.17
N GLY A 88 -6.03 7.86 -27.97
CA GLY A 88 -6.81 8.36 -26.86
C GLY A 88 -7.34 9.79 -27.06
N GLU A 89 -6.65 10.64 -27.83
CA GLU A 89 -7.15 11.97 -28.20
C GLU A 89 -8.20 11.88 -29.33
N ILE A 90 -7.98 11.01 -30.32
CA ILE A 90 -8.97 10.73 -31.38
C ILE A 90 -10.25 10.18 -30.76
N ALA A 91 -10.17 9.21 -29.85
CA ALA A 91 -11.33 8.64 -29.18
C ALA A 91 -12.18 9.71 -28.48
N ARG A 92 -11.53 10.63 -27.74
CA ARG A 92 -12.18 11.71 -26.98
C ARG A 92 -12.77 12.81 -27.85
N ARG A 93 -12.05 13.25 -28.90
CA ARG A 93 -12.51 14.37 -29.75
C ARG A 93 -13.48 13.96 -30.85
N CYS A 94 -13.37 12.74 -31.35
CA CYS A 94 -14.23 12.22 -32.39
C CYS A 94 -15.46 11.47 -31.85
N ASP A 95 -15.60 11.38 -30.52
CA ASP A 95 -16.65 10.62 -29.83
C ASP A 95 -16.71 9.15 -30.30
N LEU A 96 -15.54 8.51 -30.37
CA LEU A 96 -15.36 7.13 -30.84
C LEU A 96 -15.08 6.17 -29.68
N HIS A 97 -15.62 6.45 -28.50
CA HIS A 97 -15.46 5.58 -27.34
C HIS A 97 -16.22 4.26 -27.54
N THR A 98 -15.52 3.14 -27.37
CA THR A 98 -16.10 1.79 -27.49
C THR A 98 -15.71 0.94 -26.28
N GLU A 99 -16.62 0.07 -25.82
CA GLU A 99 -16.29 -0.88 -24.75
C GLU A 99 -15.14 -1.82 -25.12
N GLU A 100 -15.01 -2.12 -26.42
CA GLU A 100 -13.92 -2.93 -26.95
C GLU A 100 -12.58 -2.19 -26.84
N GLY A 101 -12.56 -0.89 -27.20
CA GLY A 101 -11.40 0.00 -27.03
C GLY A 101 -10.90 0.04 -25.58
N GLU A 102 -11.79 0.14 -24.60
CA GLU A 102 -11.41 0.14 -23.18
C GLU A 102 -10.67 -1.14 -22.71
N THR A 103 -10.79 -2.23 -23.47
CA THR A 103 -10.07 -3.50 -23.24
C THR A 103 -8.84 -3.63 -24.13
N ILE A 104 -8.95 -3.20 -25.39
CA ILE A 104 -7.89 -3.27 -26.40
C ILE A 104 -6.73 -2.33 -26.06
N ASP A 105 -6.98 -1.07 -25.68
CA ASP A 105 -5.88 -0.11 -25.47
C ASP A 105 -4.95 -0.57 -24.35
N PRO A 106 -5.45 -0.98 -23.17
CA PRO A 106 -4.58 -1.49 -22.11
C PRO A 106 -3.98 -2.87 -22.42
N PHE A 107 -4.54 -3.62 -23.37
CA PHE A 107 -3.94 -4.86 -23.85
C PHE A 107 -2.78 -4.57 -24.81
N SER A 108 -2.96 -3.58 -25.68
CA SER A 108 -1.95 -3.11 -26.62
C SER A 108 -0.69 -2.63 -25.90
N ASP A 109 -0.86 -1.81 -24.85
CA ASP A 109 0.26 -1.37 -24.00
C ASP A 109 1.09 -2.54 -23.48
N LYS A 110 0.43 -3.62 -23.05
CA LYS A 110 1.12 -4.81 -22.54
C LYS A 110 1.92 -5.49 -23.62
N LEU A 111 1.37 -5.64 -24.81
CA LEU A 111 2.08 -6.26 -25.92
C LEU A 111 3.25 -5.40 -26.39
N MET A 112 3.19 -4.08 -26.18
CA MET A 112 4.31 -3.17 -26.42
C MET A 112 5.47 -3.43 -25.46
N TYR A 113 5.26 -3.28 -24.14
CA TYR A 113 6.38 -3.33 -23.19
C TYR A 113 6.76 -4.73 -22.72
N SER A 114 5.85 -5.71 -22.73
CA SER A 114 6.13 -7.02 -22.12
C SER A 114 7.24 -7.79 -22.83
N PRO A 115 7.29 -7.87 -24.18
CA PRO A 115 8.40 -8.51 -24.88
C PRO A 115 9.75 -7.88 -24.53
N MET A 116 9.79 -6.53 -24.48
CA MET A 116 10.99 -5.80 -24.09
C MET A 116 11.42 -6.14 -22.65
N LEU A 117 10.50 -6.14 -21.68
CA LEU A 117 10.82 -6.50 -20.30
C LEU A 117 11.36 -7.94 -20.18
N ILE A 118 10.75 -8.90 -20.88
CA ILE A 118 11.22 -10.30 -20.92
C ILE A 118 12.63 -10.37 -21.49
N TYR A 119 12.88 -9.67 -22.59
CA TYR A 119 14.20 -9.65 -23.24
C TYR A 119 15.27 -8.98 -22.35
N MET A 120 14.91 -7.89 -21.65
CA MET A 120 15.80 -7.24 -20.68
C MET A 120 16.11 -8.14 -19.48
N ALA A 121 15.14 -8.92 -18.99
CA ALA A 121 15.41 -9.92 -17.95
C ALA A 121 16.31 -11.05 -18.46
N TRP A 122 16.08 -11.53 -19.68
CA TRP A 122 16.87 -12.60 -20.28
C TRP A 122 18.34 -12.21 -20.52
N THR A 123 18.57 -10.97 -20.92
CA THR A 123 19.92 -10.40 -21.12
C THR A 123 20.62 -9.98 -19.82
N GLY A 124 19.94 -10.13 -18.67
CA GLY A 124 20.52 -9.84 -17.34
C GLY A 124 20.42 -8.38 -16.89
N TRP A 125 19.72 -7.52 -17.62
CA TRP A 125 19.52 -6.11 -17.24
C TRP A 125 18.47 -5.91 -16.16
N LEU A 126 17.48 -6.81 -16.09
CA LEU A 126 16.42 -6.78 -15.09
C LEU A 126 16.41 -8.05 -14.26
N ASP A 127 16.05 -7.92 -12.99
CA ASP A 127 15.82 -9.05 -12.11
C ASP A 127 14.64 -9.91 -12.63
N PRO A 128 14.87 -11.18 -12.97
CA PRO A 128 13.83 -12.03 -13.56
C PRO A 128 12.63 -12.28 -12.63
N LEU A 129 12.84 -12.27 -11.31
CA LEU A 129 11.77 -12.47 -10.34
C LEU A 129 10.83 -11.25 -10.32
N LEU A 130 11.38 -10.03 -10.28
CA LEU A 130 10.59 -8.81 -10.33
C LEU A 130 9.82 -8.66 -11.65
N VAL A 131 10.44 -8.99 -12.79
CA VAL A 131 9.76 -8.99 -14.09
C VAL A 131 8.67 -10.06 -14.14
N GLY A 132 8.95 -11.26 -13.65
CA GLY A 132 7.96 -12.34 -13.54
C GLY A 132 6.75 -11.93 -12.70
N LEU A 133 6.98 -11.33 -11.52
CA LEU A 133 5.92 -10.82 -10.64
C LEU A 133 5.10 -9.70 -11.31
N PHE A 134 5.79 -8.75 -11.96
CA PHE A 134 5.12 -7.68 -12.69
C PHE A 134 4.20 -8.24 -13.78
N LEU A 135 4.72 -9.12 -14.65
CA LEU A 135 3.93 -9.73 -15.73
C LEU A 135 2.79 -10.59 -15.21
N LEU A 136 3.02 -11.37 -14.15
CA LEU A 136 1.98 -12.17 -13.51
C LEU A 136 0.80 -11.30 -13.07
N PHE A 137 1.06 -10.25 -12.28
CA PHE A 137 -0.01 -9.36 -11.82
C PHE A 137 -0.65 -8.59 -12.96
N ASP A 138 0.11 -8.24 -14.00
CA ASP A 138 -0.39 -7.51 -15.13
C ASP A 138 -1.30 -8.36 -16.05
N VAL A 139 -0.95 -9.64 -16.25
CA VAL A 139 -1.80 -10.63 -16.92
C VAL A 139 -3.08 -10.88 -16.13
N ILE A 140 -2.98 -11.12 -14.81
CA ILE A 140 -4.16 -11.27 -13.93
C ILE A 140 -5.05 -10.03 -14.03
N GLY A 141 -4.46 -8.84 -13.98
CA GLY A 141 -5.16 -7.55 -14.09
C GLY A 141 -5.79 -7.30 -15.46
N GLN A 142 -5.29 -7.94 -16.52
CA GLN A 142 -5.90 -7.91 -17.85
C GLN A 142 -7.03 -8.92 -17.99
N VAL A 143 -6.81 -10.16 -17.54
CA VAL A 143 -7.82 -11.23 -17.56
C VAL A 143 -9.03 -10.82 -16.72
N SER A 144 -8.82 -10.16 -15.59
CA SER A 144 -9.91 -9.67 -14.74
C SER A 144 -10.84 -8.67 -15.44
N ARG A 145 -10.39 -7.95 -16.48
CA ARG A 145 -11.24 -7.05 -17.27
C ARG A 145 -12.34 -7.80 -18.05
N ARG A 146 -12.14 -9.09 -18.34
CA ARG A 146 -13.16 -9.92 -19.00
C ARG A 146 -14.35 -10.22 -18.08
N PHE A 147 -14.14 -10.19 -16.77
CA PHE A 147 -15.15 -10.53 -15.76
C PHE A 147 -15.62 -9.32 -14.94
N SER A 148 -14.88 -8.21 -14.98
CA SER A 148 -15.23 -6.99 -14.23
C SER A 148 -16.16 -6.08 -15.04
N LYS A 149 -17.14 -5.47 -14.34
CA LYS A 149 -17.99 -4.42 -14.90
C LYS A 149 -17.18 -3.15 -15.26
N VAL A 150 -16.08 -2.89 -14.54
CA VAL A 150 -15.21 -1.74 -14.80
C VAL A 150 -14.03 -2.21 -15.63
N LYS A 151 -14.13 -2.04 -16.94
CA LYS A 151 -13.10 -2.45 -17.90
C LYS A 151 -11.90 -1.50 -17.89
N ALA A 152 -12.09 -0.22 -17.55
CA ALA A 152 -11.05 0.82 -17.55
C ALA A 152 -9.86 0.55 -16.58
N ALA A 153 -8.76 1.28 -16.80
CA ALA A 153 -7.58 1.24 -15.94
C ALA A 153 -7.73 2.15 -14.71
N ASN A 154 -7.33 1.65 -13.53
CA ASN A 154 -7.25 2.48 -12.32
C ASN A 154 -5.95 3.30 -12.31
N LEU A 155 -5.83 4.24 -11.35
CA LEU A 155 -4.67 5.14 -11.25
C LEU A 155 -3.33 4.38 -11.14
N PHE A 156 -3.29 3.32 -10.31
CA PHE A 156 -2.12 2.46 -10.18
C PHE A 156 -1.73 1.80 -11.51
N GLY A 157 -2.74 1.34 -12.27
CA GLY A 157 -2.57 0.76 -13.59
C GLY A 157 -2.04 1.75 -14.63
N LYS A 158 -2.39 3.04 -14.54
CA LYS A 158 -1.81 4.08 -15.41
C LYS A 158 -0.39 4.43 -15.01
N ALA A 159 -0.16 4.58 -13.70
CA ALA A 159 1.16 4.91 -13.14
C ALA A 159 2.19 3.82 -13.46
N LYS A 160 1.84 2.54 -13.31
CA LYS A 160 2.76 1.45 -13.62
C LYS A 160 3.17 1.43 -15.09
N THR A 161 2.22 1.64 -16.02
CA THR A 161 2.52 1.65 -17.46
C THR A 161 3.47 2.79 -17.80
N PHE A 162 3.21 3.99 -17.27
CA PHE A 162 4.11 5.13 -17.45
C PHE A 162 5.52 4.84 -16.92
N LEU A 163 5.64 4.29 -15.71
CA LEU A 163 6.95 3.99 -15.13
C LEU A 163 7.70 2.86 -15.84
N VAL A 164 7.00 1.89 -16.42
CA VAL A 164 7.62 0.85 -17.27
C VAL A 164 8.20 1.46 -18.55
N VAL A 165 7.51 2.41 -19.16
CA VAL A 165 8.03 3.13 -20.34
C VAL A 165 9.27 3.93 -19.97
N VAL A 166 9.25 4.65 -18.84
CA VAL A 166 10.42 5.35 -18.31
C VAL A 166 11.57 4.38 -18.04
N LEU A 167 11.30 3.24 -17.41
CA LEU A 167 12.29 2.19 -17.13
C LEU A 167 12.96 1.70 -18.42
N LEU A 168 12.20 1.38 -19.46
CA LEU A 168 12.75 0.93 -20.74
C LEU A 168 13.56 2.01 -21.44
N ILE A 169 13.15 3.28 -21.35
CA ILE A 169 13.94 4.41 -21.88
C ILE A 169 15.26 4.56 -21.12
N VAL A 170 15.25 4.44 -19.79
CA VAL A 170 16.46 4.51 -18.95
C VAL A 170 17.44 3.39 -19.32
N ILE A 171 16.94 2.15 -19.45
CA ILE A 171 17.75 1.01 -19.88
C ILE A 171 18.31 1.26 -21.29
N GLY A 172 17.50 1.82 -22.20
CA GLY A 172 17.96 2.13 -23.54
C GLY A 172 19.07 3.17 -23.60
N PHE A 173 19.02 4.18 -22.75
CA PHE A 173 20.12 5.14 -22.62
C PHE A 173 21.40 4.48 -22.10
N GLU A 174 21.31 3.62 -21.09
CA GLU A 174 22.48 2.89 -20.60
C GLU A 174 23.03 1.89 -21.63
N TRP A 175 22.15 1.24 -22.38
CA TRP A 175 22.54 0.31 -23.44
C TRP A 175 23.30 1.01 -24.57
N ILE A 176 22.83 2.17 -25.03
CA ILE A 176 23.42 2.89 -26.16
C ILE A 176 24.69 3.65 -25.75
N TYR A 177 24.69 4.32 -24.60
CA TYR A 177 25.74 5.27 -24.21
C TYR A 177 26.68 4.73 -23.12
N GLY A 178 26.42 3.53 -22.60
CA GLY A 178 27.16 2.95 -21.49
C GLY A 178 26.64 3.41 -20.11
N PRO A 179 27.36 3.07 -19.02
CA PRO A 179 26.88 3.25 -17.65
C PRO A 179 26.67 4.74 -17.30
N LEU A 180 25.47 5.07 -16.84
CA LEU A 180 25.08 6.43 -16.44
C LEU A 180 24.91 6.47 -14.91
N PRO A 181 25.79 7.15 -14.15
CA PRO A 181 25.88 6.99 -12.69
C PRO A 181 24.59 7.20 -11.89
N ILE A 182 23.70 8.07 -12.35
CA ILE A 182 22.42 8.40 -11.69
C ILE A 182 21.29 7.52 -12.24
N LEU A 183 21.26 7.32 -13.56
CA LEU A 183 20.15 6.65 -14.26
C LEU A 183 20.19 5.14 -14.03
N GLY A 184 21.35 4.48 -14.10
CA GLY A 184 21.47 3.05 -13.86
C GLY A 184 21.10 2.62 -12.45
N ARG A 185 21.43 3.45 -11.45
CA ARG A 185 21.03 3.21 -10.05
C ARG A 185 19.51 3.23 -9.86
N ALA A 186 18.76 3.84 -10.78
CA ALA A 186 17.31 3.90 -10.72
C ALA A 186 16.62 2.65 -11.30
N ILE A 187 17.31 1.82 -12.10
CA ILE A 187 16.68 0.67 -12.81
C ILE A 187 16.02 -0.31 -11.84
N TYR A 188 16.79 -0.82 -10.87
CA TYR A 188 16.29 -1.78 -9.89
C TYR A 188 15.11 -1.23 -9.04
N PRO A 189 15.23 -0.07 -8.36
CA PRO A 189 14.11 0.46 -7.57
C PRO A 189 12.90 0.80 -8.44
N LEU A 190 13.10 1.28 -9.67
CA LEU A 190 11.99 1.57 -10.59
C LEU A 190 11.27 0.28 -11.01
N MET A 191 11.99 -0.81 -11.29
CA MET A 191 11.38 -2.11 -11.57
C MET A 191 10.60 -2.65 -10.36
N ALA A 192 11.15 -2.54 -9.16
CA ALA A 192 10.45 -2.93 -7.93
C ALA A 192 9.16 -2.11 -7.71
N ILE A 193 9.20 -0.80 -7.94
CA ILE A 193 8.01 0.07 -7.89
C ILE A 193 6.99 -0.36 -8.95
N CYS A 194 7.41 -0.65 -10.18
CA CYS A 194 6.51 -1.13 -11.23
C CYS A 194 5.80 -2.42 -10.82
N ALA A 195 6.53 -3.41 -10.27
CA ALA A 195 5.96 -4.66 -9.78
C ALA A 195 4.96 -4.42 -8.64
N ALA A 196 5.29 -3.55 -7.67
CA ALA A 196 4.39 -3.20 -6.57
C ALA A 196 3.12 -2.49 -7.06
N LEU A 197 3.23 -1.57 -8.02
CA LEU A 197 2.08 -0.90 -8.62
C LEU A 197 1.22 -1.86 -9.46
N ALA A 198 1.83 -2.86 -10.11
CA ALA A 198 1.11 -3.91 -10.81
C ALA A 198 0.28 -4.76 -9.83
N PHE A 199 0.87 -5.17 -8.71
CA PHE A 199 0.16 -5.83 -7.62
C PHE A 199 -1.01 -4.98 -7.10
N CYS A 200 -0.75 -3.74 -6.69
CA CYS A 200 -1.79 -2.83 -6.20
C CYS A 200 -2.91 -2.65 -7.25
N SER A 201 -2.54 -2.37 -8.51
CA SER A 201 -3.52 -2.23 -9.60
C SER A 201 -4.46 -3.44 -9.70
N THR A 202 -3.94 -4.64 -9.48
CA THR A 202 -4.72 -5.89 -9.58
C THR A 202 -5.57 -6.11 -8.33
N VAL A 203 -5.00 -5.92 -7.14
CA VAL A 203 -5.75 -6.01 -5.87
C VAL A 203 -6.91 -5.04 -5.83
N PHE A 204 -6.67 -3.75 -6.09
CA PHE A 204 -7.72 -2.71 -6.08
C PHE A 204 -8.77 -2.89 -7.19
N LYS A 205 -8.49 -3.70 -8.22
CA LYS A 205 -9.46 -4.04 -9.27
C LYS A 205 -10.29 -5.28 -8.94
N LEU A 206 -9.67 -6.29 -8.33
CA LEU A 206 -10.32 -7.57 -8.02
C LEU A 206 -11.05 -7.57 -6.69
N VAL A 207 -10.50 -6.86 -5.69
CA VAL A 207 -11.05 -6.80 -4.35
C VAL A 207 -12.12 -5.70 -4.31
N PRO A 208 -13.37 -6.03 -4.00
CA PRO A 208 -14.41 -5.03 -3.80
C PRO A 208 -14.03 -4.08 -2.67
N ASN A 209 -14.32 -2.79 -2.81
CA ASN A 209 -13.88 -1.77 -1.83
C ASN A 209 -14.34 -2.06 -0.39
N TYR A 210 -15.50 -2.72 -0.21
CA TYR A 210 -16.02 -3.11 1.10
C TYR A 210 -15.20 -4.22 1.81
N TRP A 211 -14.22 -4.83 1.12
CA TRP A 211 -13.29 -5.81 1.71
C TRP A 211 -12.02 -5.18 2.29
N TYR A 212 -11.75 -3.88 2.04
CA TYR A 212 -10.49 -3.27 2.46
C TYR A 212 -10.29 -3.28 3.97
N ALA A 213 -11.35 -3.05 4.75
CA ALA A 213 -11.30 -3.19 6.20
C ALA A 213 -10.88 -4.60 6.62
N ASN A 214 -11.54 -5.63 6.08
CA ASN A 214 -11.22 -7.02 6.42
C ASN A 214 -9.80 -7.44 6.04
N ILE A 215 -9.27 -6.94 4.92
CA ILE A 215 -7.88 -7.23 4.54
C ILE A 215 -6.93 -6.67 5.59
N LEU A 216 -7.17 -5.44 6.07
CA LEU A 216 -6.37 -4.83 7.12
C LEU A 216 -6.48 -5.62 8.43
N SER A 217 -7.69 -6.06 8.83
CA SER A 217 -7.88 -6.90 10.02
C SER A 217 -7.22 -8.29 9.86
N ILE A 218 -7.27 -8.91 8.67
CA ILE A 218 -6.55 -10.16 8.38
C ILE A 218 -5.03 -9.96 8.48
N MET A 219 -4.50 -8.84 7.98
CA MET A 219 -3.08 -8.52 8.12
C MET A 219 -2.71 -8.30 9.59
N ASN A 220 -3.57 -7.67 10.40
CA ASN A 220 -3.39 -7.55 11.85
C ASN A 220 -3.36 -8.94 12.51
N LEU A 221 -4.31 -9.83 12.18
CA LEU A 221 -4.32 -11.21 12.65
C LEU A 221 -3.02 -11.96 12.34
N VAL A 222 -2.51 -11.83 11.10
CA VAL A 222 -1.22 -12.42 10.69
C VAL A 222 -0.06 -11.85 11.52
N CYS A 223 -0.07 -10.55 11.82
CA CYS A 223 0.94 -9.95 12.71
C CYS A 223 0.89 -10.55 14.11
N GLY A 224 -0.30 -10.73 14.70
CA GLY A 224 -0.47 -11.37 16.00
C GLY A 224 0.02 -12.82 16.03
N LEU A 225 -0.37 -13.63 15.04
CA LEU A 225 0.10 -15.02 14.93
C LEU A 225 1.61 -15.12 14.72
N ALA A 226 2.18 -14.26 13.88
CA ALA A 226 3.63 -14.18 13.69
C ALA A 226 4.33 -13.75 14.98
N GLY A 227 3.74 -12.82 15.76
CA GLY A 227 4.26 -12.43 17.07
C GLY A 227 4.25 -13.59 18.07
N CYS A 228 3.19 -14.40 18.10
CA CYS A 228 3.15 -15.62 18.91
C CYS A 228 4.27 -16.59 18.50
N TYR A 229 4.46 -16.81 17.20
CA TYR A 229 5.54 -17.64 16.68
C TYR A 229 6.92 -17.13 17.12
N VAL A 230 7.19 -15.82 16.98
CA VAL A 230 8.45 -15.19 17.40
C VAL A 230 8.75 -15.49 18.88
N LEU A 231 7.74 -15.35 19.76
CA LEU A 231 7.89 -15.61 21.19
C LEU A 231 8.14 -17.10 21.48
N LEU A 232 7.37 -18.00 20.86
CA LEU A 232 7.50 -19.44 21.08
C LEU A 232 8.78 -20.04 20.49
N ALA A 233 9.31 -19.45 19.42
CA ALA A 233 10.58 -19.82 18.81
C ALA A 233 11.80 -19.29 19.60
N GLY A 234 11.59 -18.53 20.68
CA GLY A 234 12.66 -17.98 21.52
C GLY A 234 13.40 -16.78 20.91
N HIS A 235 12.82 -16.14 19.89
CA HIS A 235 13.37 -14.89 19.35
C HIS A 235 13.14 -13.72 20.31
N PRO A 236 13.93 -12.62 20.20
CA PRO A 236 13.78 -11.45 21.05
C PRO A 236 12.34 -10.90 21.10
N PRO A 237 11.74 -10.70 22.30
CA PRO A 237 10.36 -10.23 22.45
C PRO A 237 10.06 -8.87 21.79
N VAL A 238 11.08 -8.04 21.58
CA VAL A 238 10.96 -6.75 20.88
C VAL A 238 10.44 -6.92 19.44
N TYR A 239 10.75 -8.02 18.76
CA TYR A 239 10.23 -8.31 17.42
C TYR A 239 8.74 -8.63 17.44
N ALA A 240 8.29 -9.38 18.44
CA ALA A 240 6.87 -9.64 18.64
C ALA A 240 6.12 -8.35 18.98
N LEU A 241 6.70 -7.48 19.80
CA LEU A 241 6.14 -6.15 20.09
C LEU A 241 6.06 -5.28 18.83
N GLY A 242 7.07 -5.31 17.96
CA GLY A 242 7.06 -4.62 16.67
C GLY A 242 5.93 -5.10 15.75
N LEU A 243 5.66 -6.41 15.71
CA LEU A 243 4.52 -6.97 14.98
C LEU A 243 3.17 -6.55 15.58
N VAL A 244 3.04 -6.53 16.92
CA VAL A 244 1.85 -6.01 17.59
C VAL A 244 1.64 -4.53 17.26
N PHE A 245 2.71 -3.73 17.23
CA PHE A 245 2.63 -2.32 16.83
C PHE A 245 2.20 -2.14 15.37
N LEU A 246 2.71 -3.00 14.46
CA LEU A 246 2.25 -3.02 13.07
C LEU A 246 0.77 -3.40 12.97
N GLY A 247 0.32 -4.39 13.76
CA GLY A 247 -1.09 -4.75 13.90
C GLY A 247 -1.95 -3.58 14.36
N GLN A 248 -1.52 -2.85 15.39
CA GLN A 248 -2.15 -1.61 15.87
C GLN A 248 -2.20 -0.50 14.83
N PHE A 249 -1.18 -0.39 13.99
CA PHE A 249 -1.21 0.54 12.88
C PHE A 249 -2.28 0.15 11.85
N LEU A 250 -2.42 -1.14 11.53
CA LEU A 250 -3.43 -1.65 10.60
C LEU A 250 -4.86 -1.48 11.13
N ASP A 251 -5.11 -1.81 12.39
CA ASP A 251 -6.37 -1.58 13.14
C ASP A 251 -6.80 -0.10 13.06
N LEU A 252 -5.87 0.84 13.24
CA LEU A 252 -6.20 2.26 13.11
C LEU A 252 -6.79 2.65 11.73
N PHE A 253 -6.44 1.92 10.66
CA PHE A 253 -6.95 2.16 9.31
C PHE A 253 -8.18 1.32 8.95
N ASP A 254 -8.40 0.16 9.57
CA ASP A 254 -9.50 -0.73 9.17
C ASP A 254 -10.88 -0.15 9.51
N GLY A 255 -11.05 0.46 10.69
CA GLY A 255 -12.29 1.10 11.10
C GLY A 255 -12.63 2.31 10.21
N ARG A 256 -11.61 3.05 9.77
CA ARG A 256 -11.77 4.14 8.80
C ARG A 256 -12.07 3.64 7.39
N ALA A 257 -11.47 2.52 7.01
CA ALA A 257 -11.76 1.88 5.74
C ALA A 257 -13.22 1.38 5.72
N ALA A 258 -13.69 0.79 6.82
CA ALA A 258 -15.07 0.35 7.00
C ALA A 258 -16.07 1.51 6.90
N GLU A 259 -15.76 2.65 7.53
CA GLU A 259 -16.60 3.86 7.45
C GLU A 259 -16.65 4.44 6.03
N ARG A 260 -15.52 4.41 5.31
CA ARG A 260 -15.42 5.04 3.98
C ARG A 260 -15.96 4.17 2.85
N TRP A 261 -15.73 2.86 2.90
CA TRP A 261 -16.02 1.94 1.80
C TRP A 261 -17.01 0.83 2.18
N GLY A 262 -17.51 0.82 3.41
CA GLY A 262 -18.31 -0.27 3.96
C GLY A 262 -17.46 -1.44 4.45
N SER A 263 -18.10 -2.39 5.10
CA SER A 263 -17.49 -3.65 5.54
C SER A 263 -18.44 -4.83 5.28
N THR A 264 -17.94 -6.06 5.38
CA THR A 264 -18.78 -7.26 5.26
C THR A 264 -19.66 -7.45 6.49
N PRO A 265 -20.75 -8.25 6.43
CA PRO A 265 -21.65 -8.47 7.56
C PRO A 265 -20.97 -9.02 8.83
N ARG A 266 -19.81 -9.66 8.70
CA ARG A 266 -19.01 -10.20 9.81
C ARG A 266 -17.70 -9.45 10.03
N GLY A 267 -17.53 -8.25 9.43
CA GLY A 267 -16.31 -7.46 9.53
C GLY A 267 -15.91 -7.16 10.97
N GLU A 268 -16.87 -6.80 11.83
CA GLU A 268 -16.63 -6.58 13.26
C GLU A 268 -16.03 -7.81 13.95
N VAL A 269 -16.42 -9.02 13.55
CA VAL A 269 -15.89 -10.27 14.13
C VAL A 269 -14.45 -10.52 13.66
N PHE A 270 -14.13 -10.19 12.41
CA PHE A 270 -12.75 -10.30 11.92
C PHE A 270 -11.81 -9.35 12.66
N ASP A 271 -12.29 -8.12 12.89
CA ASP A 271 -11.61 -7.10 13.68
C ASP A 271 -11.38 -7.58 15.13
N ASP A 272 -12.44 -7.99 15.83
CA ASP A 272 -12.34 -8.49 17.21
C ASP A 272 -11.40 -9.71 17.35
N VAL A 273 -11.39 -10.62 16.38
CA VAL A 273 -10.49 -11.79 16.38
C VAL A 273 -9.04 -11.37 16.13
N ALA A 274 -8.81 -10.41 15.24
CA ALA A 274 -7.49 -9.86 15.00
C ALA A 274 -6.94 -9.13 16.24
N ASP A 275 -7.76 -8.28 16.84
CA ASP A 275 -7.46 -7.55 18.08
C ASP A 275 -7.23 -8.49 19.26
N GLY A 276 -8.08 -9.49 19.44
CA GLY A 276 -7.93 -10.50 20.47
C GLY A 276 -6.65 -11.32 20.31
N THR A 277 -6.21 -11.55 19.07
CA THR A 277 -4.97 -12.27 18.80
C THR A 277 -3.75 -11.39 19.05
N SER A 278 -3.68 -10.21 18.41
CA SER A 278 -2.53 -9.32 18.51
C SER A 278 -2.40 -8.69 19.90
N PHE A 279 -3.45 -8.04 20.39
CA PHE A 279 -3.41 -7.28 21.65
C PHE A 279 -3.68 -8.13 22.88
N GLY A 280 -4.38 -9.24 22.72
CA GLY A 280 -4.68 -10.20 23.78
C GLY A 280 -3.67 -11.33 23.84
N LEU A 281 -3.68 -12.22 22.85
CA LEU A 281 -2.92 -13.48 22.89
C LEU A 281 -1.41 -13.26 22.82
N THR A 282 -0.93 -12.50 21.84
CA THR A 282 0.51 -12.24 21.66
C THR A 282 1.10 -11.50 22.86
N VAL A 283 0.43 -10.45 23.33
CA VAL A 283 0.88 -9.69 24.51
C VAL A 283 0.73 -10.50 25.80
N GLY A 284 -0.35 -11.27 25.96
CA GLY A 284 -0.53 -12.15 27.11
C GLY A 284 0.56 -13.23 27.19
N LEU A 285 0.97 -13.78 26.05
CA LEU A 285 2.11 -14.69 25.96
C LEU A 285 3.44 -13.98 26.29
N MET A 286 3.64 -12.77 25.78
CA MET A 286 4.80 -11.95 26.11
C MET A 286 4.91 -11.65 27.60
N VAL A 287 3.79 -11.30 28.24
CA VAL A 287 3.68 -11.14 29.69
C VAL A 287 4.08 -12.43 30.36
N ALA A 288 3.52 -13.58 29.97
CA ALA A 288 3.80 -14.86 30.60
C ALA A 288 5.29 -15.25 30.57
N LEU A 289 5.97 -14.97 29.46
CA LEU A 289 7.39 -15.27 29.27
C LEU A 289 8.32 -14.23 29.95
N SER A 290 7.80 -13.08 30.38
CA SER A 290 8.59 -12.03 31.06
C SER A 290 8.84 -12.31 32.55
N PHE A 291 8.15 -13.28 33.14
CA PHE A 291 8.31 -13.63 34.56
C PHE A 291 9.31 -14.79 34.76
N PRO A 292 10.12 -14.76 35.84
CA PRO A 292 11.06 -15.85 36.15
C PRO A 292 10.36 -17.20 36.37
N THR A 293 9.18 -17.16 37.01
CA THR A 293 8.37 -18.35 37.28
C THR A 293 7.24 -18.43 36.27
N LEU A 294 7.32 -19.39 35.33
CA LEU A 294 6.35 -19.55 34.25
C LEU A 294 4.91 -19.64 34.75
N GLY A 295 4.64 -20.34 35.86
CA GLY A 295 3.30 -20.44 36.43
C GLY A 295 2.69 -19.08 36.82
N VAL A 296 3.48 -18.19 37.43
CA VAL A 296 3.04 -16.83 37.78
C VAL A 296 2.80 -16.02 36.51
N GLY A 297 3.72 -16.12 35.54
CA GLY A 297 3.58 -15.46 34.24
C GLY A 297 2.32 -15.89 33.51
N LEU A 298 2.03 -17.19 33.43
CA LEU A 298 0.84 -17.73 32.78
C LEU A 298 -0.46 -17.25 33.43
N ILE A 299 -0.49 -17.13 34.77
CA ILE A 299 -1.65 -16.59 35.48
C ILE A 299 -1.85 -15.11 35.12
N ILE A 300 -0.81 -14.28 35.23
CA ILE A 300 -0.91 -12.84 34.96
C ILE A 300 -1.22 -12.59 33.47
N GLY A 301 -0.53 -13.28 32.56
CA GLY A 301 -0.76 -13.20 31.12
C GLY A 301 -2.16 -13.70 30.72
N GLY A 302 -2.65 -14.76 31.35
CA GLY A 302 -4.00 -15.28 31.16
C GLY A 302 -5.09 -14.32 31.64
N LEU A 303 -4.88 -13.67 32.80
CA LEU A 303 -5.76 -12.61 33.30
C LEU A 303 -5.80 -11.41 32.35
N TYR A 304 -4.65 -11.00 31.83
CA TYR A 304 -4.56 -9.93 30.85
C TYR A 304 -5.32 -10.28 29.55
N LEU A 305 -5.12 -11.49 29.01
CA LEU A 305 -5.86 -11.98 27.85
C LEU A 305 -7.37 -11.98 28.10
N ALA A 306 -7.81 -12.48 29.26
CA ALA A 306 -9.22 -12.47 29.64
C ALA A 306 -9.80 -11.04 29.71
N ALA A 307 -9.04 -10.09 30.24
CA ALA A 307 -9.44 -8.68 30.28
C ALA A 307 -9.61 -8.07 28.89
N VAL A 308 -8.70 -8.37 27.95
CA VAL A 308 -8.81 -7.93 26.54
C VAL A 308 -10.06 -8.52 25.88
N VAL A 309 -10.26 -9.84 25.98
CA VAL A 309 -11.42 -10.52 25.38
C VAL A 309 -12.72 -9.99 25.96
N TYR A 310 -12.79 -9.83 27.28
CA TYR A 310 -13.97 -9.24 27.94
C TYR A 310 -14.25 -7.83 27.42
N ARG A 311 -13.23 -6.98 27.29
CA ARG A 311 -13.36 -5.61 26.79
C ARG A 311 -13.90 -5.58 25.35
N LEU A 312 -13.39 -6.44 24.47
CA LEU A 312 -13.85 -6.53 23.06
C LEU A 312 -15.31 -6.97 23.00
N VAL A 313 -15.66 -8.07 23.68
CA VAL A 313 -17.05 -8.57 23.72
C VAL A 313 -18.01 -7.53 24.30
N ARG A 314 -17.64 -6.88 25.41
CA ARG A 314 -18.46 -5.83 26.03
C ARG A 314 -18.70 -4.68 25.06
N PHE A 315 -17.66 -4.22 24.37
CA PHE A 315 -17.76 -3.11 23.44
C PHE A 315 -18.78 -3.39 22.33
N VAL A 316 -18.74 -4.58 21.73
CA VAL A 316 -19.70 -5.00 20.70
C VAL A 316 -21.13 -5.09 21.25
N VAL A 317 -21.30 -5.70 22.43
CA VAL A 317 -22.62 -5.85 23.06
C VAL A 317 -23.24 -4.50 23.40
N GLU A 318 -22.47 -3.59 23.99
CA GLU A 318 -22.94 -2.24 24.35
C GLU A 318 -23.24 -1.40 23.11
N LYS A 319 -22.39 -1.46 22.08
CA LYS A 319 -22.60 -0.76 20.80
C LYS A 319 -23.89 -1.22 20.11
N ARG A 320 -24.15 -2.53 20.07
CA ARG A 320 -25.38 -3.10 19.51
C ARG A 320 -26.62 -2.71 20.31
N LYS A 321 -26.55 -2.76 21.64
CA LYS A 321 -27.65 -2.33 22.52
C LYS A 321 -27.99 -0.84 22.32
N ALA A 322 -26.99 0.00 22.08
CA ALA A 322 -27.18 1.43 21.86
C ALA A 322 -27.63 1.78 20.43
N GLY A 323 -27.72 0.81 19.50
CA GLY A 323 -28.12 1.05 18.11
C GLY A 323 -27.13 1.93 17.33
N VAL A 324 -25.87 2.04 17.77
CA VAL A 324 -24.88 2.91 17.15
C VAL A 324 -24.31 2.23 15.91
N LEU A 325 -24.75 2.68 14.72
CA LEU A 325 -24.30 2.17 13.41
C LEU A 325 -22.87 2.62 13.06
N GLY A 326 -22.38 3.69 13.68
CA GLY A 326 -21.07 4.29 13.40
C GLY A 326 -20.00 4.05 14.46
N GLY A 327 -18.91 4.80 14.34
CA GLY A 327 -17.85 4.84 15.33
C GLY A 327 -18.23 5.59 16.61
N VAL A 328 -17.64 5.19 17.74
CA VAL A 328 -17.78 5.93 19.01
C VAL A 328 -16.60 6.88 19.23
N GLY A 329 -16.88 8.06 19.79
CA GLY A 329 -15.85 9.05 20.17
C GLY A 329 -15.21 8.79 21.53
N THR A 330 -15.89 8.03 22.39
CA THR A 330 -15.42 7.63 23.73
C THR A 330 -15.59 6.14 23.93
N PHE A 331 -14.63 5.53 24.62
CA PHE A 331 -14.65 4.13 25.05
C PHE A 331 -14.96 4.06 26.54
N SER A 332 -15.77 3.09 26.94
CA SER A 332 -15.89 2.66 28.33
C SER A 332 -14.75 1.69 28.63
N GLY A 333 -13.79 2.10 29.47
CA GLY A 333 -12.55 1.37 29.75
C GLY A 333 -11.41 1.67 28.77
N MET A 334 -10.18 1.32 29.16
CA MET A 334 -9.00 1.50 28.32
C MET A 334 -9.11 0.63 27.04
N PRO A 335 -8.79 1.14 25.84
CA PRO A 335 -8.76 0.35 24.62
C PRO A 335 -7.66 -0.70 24.60
N SER A 336 -7.92 -1.87 23.99
CA SER A 336 -6.94 -2.97 23.89
C SER A 336 -5.64 -2.58 23.18
N PRO A 337 -5.61 -1.74 22.12
CA PRO A 337 -4.34 -1.31 21.54
C PRO A 337 -3.47 -0.50 22.52
N ALA A 338 -4.09 0.35 23.35
CA ALA A 338 -3.38 1.12 24.37
C ALA A 338 -2.87 0.21 25.50
N GLY A 339 -3.69 -0.76 25.92
CA GLY A 339 -3.30 -1.76 26.91
C GLY A 339 -2.13 -2.64 26.43
N ALA A 340 -2.18 -3.08 25.17
CA ALA A 340 -1.12 -3.84 24.53
C ALA A 340 0.19 -3.07 24.45
N LEU A 341 0.12 -1.79 24.06
CA LEU A 341 1.30 -0.94 24.01
C LEU A 341 1.93 -0.77 25.40
N LEU A 342 1.12 -0.52 26.43
CA LEU A 342 1.62 -0.33 27.79
C LEU A 342 2.20 -1.62 28.38
N ALA A 343 1.42 -2.71 28.39
CA ALA A 343 1.81 -4.00 28.94
C ALA A 343 3.03 -4.57 28.18
N GLY A 344 2.94 -4.64 26.85
CA GLY A 344 4.00 -5.16 26.00
C GLY A 344 5.30 -4.36 26.13
N THR A 345 5.24 -3.02 26.06
CA THR A 345 6.46 -2.21 26.21
C THR A 345 7.05 -2.33 27.61
N SER A 346 6.25 -2.41 28.67
CA SER A 346 6.75 -2.60 30.03
C SER A 346 7.52 -3.92 30.18
N CYS A 347 6.96 -5.02 29.69
CA CYS A 347 7.58 -6.35 29.74
C CYS A 347 8.88 -6.44 28.94
N VAL A 348 9.05 -5.64 27.89
CA VAL A 348 10.27 -5.61 27.07
C VAL A 348 11.32 -4.64 27.63
N PHE A 349 10.90 -3.49 28.16
CA PHE A 349 11.80 -2.38 28.50
C PHE A 349 12.20 -2.33 29.98
N ILE A 350 11.32 -2.73 30.90
CA ILE A 350 11.56 -2.59 32.34
C ILE A 350 12.10 -3.92 32.89
N PRO A 351 13.34 -3.94 33.43
CA PRO A 351 13.97 -5.16 33.96
C PRO A 351 13.49 -5.47 35.39
N SER A 352 12.18 -5.40 35.65
CA SER A 352 11.60 -5.69 36.97
C SER A 352 10.26 -6.42 36.84
N PRO A 353 10.22 -7.74 37.13
CA PRO A 353 8.98 -8.53 37.07
C PRO A 353 7.88 -7.99 37.98
N LEU A 354 8.23 -7.43 39.14
CA LEU A 354 7.27 -6.84 40.07
C LEU A 354 6.56 -5.61 39.45
N ILE A 355 7.34 -4.70 38.86
CA ILE A 355 6.80 -3.50 38.21
C ILE A 355 5.93 -3.91 37.01
N ASN A 356 6.40 -4.86 36.20
CA ASN A 356 5.64 -5.38 35.07
C ASN A 356 4.31 -6.01 35.51
N GLY A 357 4.31 -6.79 36.58
CA GLY A 357 3.08 -7.36 37.16
C GLY A 357 2.09 -6.29 37.59
N ILE A 358 2.54 -5.25 38.29
CA ILE A 358 1.69 -4.12 38.70
C ILE A 358 1.11 -3.40 37.48
N ILE A 359 1.95 -3.06 36.49
CA ILE A 359 1.50 -2.37 35.28
C ILE A 359 0.47 -3.21 34.52
N VAL A 360 0.72 -4.51 34.33
CA VAL A 360 -0.19 -5.41 33.61
C VAL A 360 -1.53 -5.56 34.35
N LEU A 361 -1.51 -5.70 35.69
CA LEU A 361 -2.73 -5.80 36.48
C LEU A 361 -3.55 -4.51 36.47
N VAL A 362 -2.90 -3.34 36.62
CA VAL A 362 -3.55 -2.03 36.50
C VAL A 362 -4.15 -1.85 35.12
N THR A 363 -3.39 -2.17 34.07
CA THR A 363 -3.86 -2.10 32.68
C THR A 363 -5.07 -3.00 32.45
N SER A 364 -5.04 -4.23 32.96
CA SER A 364 -6.15 -5.19 32.88
C SER A 364 -7.40 -4.67 33.60
N ALA A 365 -7.24 -4.13 34.79
CA ALA A 365 -8.34 -3.52 35.55
C ALA A 365 -8.94 -2.31 34.82
N LEU A 366 -8.11 -1.45 34.20
CA LEU A 366 -8.57 -0.30 33.44
C LEU A 366 -9.32 -0.69 32.16
N MET A 367 -8.93 -1.76 31.47
CA MET A 367 -9.67 -2.29 30.30
C MET A 367 -11.06 -2.80 30.70
N VAL A 368 -11.18 -3.44 31.87
CA VAL A 368 -12.44 -3.95 32.42
C VAL A 368 -13.27 -2.83 33.08
N SER A 369 -12.66 -1.73 33.48
CA SER A 369 -13.36 -0.59 34.11
C SER A 369 -14.36 0.11 33.17
N ARG A 370 -15.14 1.05 33.73
CA ARG A 370 -16.02 1.97 32.98
C ARG A 370 -15.47 3.39 32.87
N VAL A 371 -14.17 3.58 33.10
CA VAL A 371 -13.53 4.89 32.98
C VAL A 371 -13.62 5.36 31.53
N PRO A 372 -14.09 6.58 31.23
CA PRO A 372 -14.22 7.04 29.86
C PRO A 372 -12.85 7.41 29.26
N TYR A 373 -12.49 6.78 28.15
CA TYR A 373 -11.28 7.10 27.37
C TYR A 373 -11.65 7.71 26.02
N ALA A 374 -10.96 8.77 25.62
CA ALA A 374 -11.16 9.36 24.30
C ALA A 374 -10.62 8.45 23.19
N HIS A 375 -11.42 8.16 22.17
CA HIS A 375 -10.98 7.34 21.05
C HIS A 375 -9.83 8.01 20.29
N PHE A 376 -8.64 7.39 20.28
CA PHE A 376 -7.45 7.99 19.66
C PHE A 376 -7.68 8.37 18.18
N GLY A 377 -8.09 7.41 17.34
CA GLY A 377 -8.29 7.64 15.91
C GLY A 377 -9.41 8.62 15.53
N ARG A 378 -10.48 8.75 16.34
CA ARG A 378 -11.67 9.55 16.03
C ARG A 378 -11.73 10.89 16.75
N THR A 379 -11.16 10.99 17.94
CA THR A 379 -11.28 12.16 18.81
C THR A 379 -9.97 12.95 18.93
N ILE A 380 -8.83 12.25 19.01
CA ILE A 380 -7.51 12.87 19.21
C ILE A 380 -6.84 13.14 17.87
N LEU A 381 -6.71 12.12 17.02
CA LEU A 381 -5.94 12.17 15.78
C LEU A 381 -6.42 13.22 14.77
N PRO A 382 -7.74 13.51 14.61
CA PRO A 382 -8.21 14.57 13.72
C PRO A 382 -7.82 15.99 14.16
N LYS A 383 -7.58 16.21 15.46
CA LYS A 383 -7.13 17.51 15.99
C LYS A 383 -5.66 17.79 15.68
N ILE A 384 -4.89 16.77 15.31
CA ILE A 384 -3.46 16.90 14.99
C ILE A 384 -3.31 17.29 13.50
N PRO A 385 -2.57 18.38 13.18
CA PRO A 385 -2.30 18.77 11.80
C PRO A 385 -1.72 17.61 10.97
N LYS A 386 -2.13 17.49 9.70
CA LYS A 386 -1.69 16.39 8.81
C LYS A 386 -0.17 16.29 8.73
N ILE A 387 0.53 17.43 8.63
CA ILE A 387 1.99 17.46 8.51
C ILE A 387 2.68 16.91 9.77
N VAL A 388 2.16 17.26 10.95
CA VAL A 388 2.69 16.76 12.24
C VAL A 388 2.48 15.26 12.34
N ARG A 389 1.30 14.75 11.93
CA ARG A 389 1.03 13.30 11.92
C ARG A 389 2.04 12.53 11.06
N VAL A 390 2.31 13.03 9.85
CA VAL A 390 3.25 12.39 8.91
C VAL A 390 4.68 12.47 9.43
N LEU A 391 5.09 13.62 9.98
CA LEU A 391 6.44 13.78 10.54
C LEU A 391 6.67 12.91 11.77
N VAL A 392 5.73 12.87 12.72
CA VAL A 392 5.85 12.04 13.93
C VAL A 392 5.87 10.56 13.57
N LEU A 393 4.99 10.11 12.67
CA LEU A 393 4.98 8.72 12.20
C LEU A 393 6.28 8.39 11.46
N GLY A 394 6.74 9.27 10.55
CA GLY A 394 7.97 9.08 9.79
C GLY A 394 9.21 9.02 10.69
N LEU A 395 9.31 9.90 11.69
CA LEU A 395 10.39 9.90 12.67
C LEU A 395 10.37 8.63 13.52
N PHE A 396 9.20 8.22 14.00
CA PHE A 396 9.05 6.99 14.79
C PHE A 396 9.45 5.75 13.99
N LEU A 397 8.97 5.62 12.75
CA LEU A 397 9.32 4.51 11.85
C LEU A 397 10.82 4.52 11.51
N PHE A 398 11.41 5.69 11.30
CA PHE A 398 12.85 5.83 11.07
C PHE A 398 13.67 5.36 12.29
N MET A 399 13.28 5.76 13.50
CA MET A 399 13.93 5.30 14.73
C MET A 399 13.80 3.79 14.92
N LEU A 400 12.62 3.22 14.61
CA LEU A 400 12.39 1.77 14.68
C LEU A 400 13.26 1.03 13.66
N ALA A 401 13.39 1.55 12.44
CA ALA A 401 14.26 0.98 11.40
C ALA A 401 15.75 1.06 11.77
N LEU A 402 16.20 2.16 12.39
CA LEU A 402 17.57 2.27 12.92
C LEU A 402 17.81 1.27 14.05
N GLY A 403 16.84 1.14 14.97
CA GLY A 403 16.91 0.18 16.07
C GLY A 403 17.01 -1.26 15.56
N PHE A 404 16.23 -1.63 14.55
CA PHE A 404 16.29 -2.97 13.94
C PHE A 404 17.63 -3.27 13.28
N ARG A 405 18.32 -2.26 12.74
CA ARG A 405 19.62 -2.45 12.07
C ARG A 405 20.78 -2.55 13.05
N ARG A 406 20.65 -2.02 14.27
CA ARG A 406 21.73 -1.92 15.26
C ARG A 406 21.44 -2.60 16.60
N ASP A 407 20.30 -3.27 16.71
CA ASP A 407 19.74 -3.81 17.96
C ASP A 407 19.58 -2.78 19.10
N GLU A 408 19.43 -1.50 18.75
CA GLU A 408 19.26 -0.38 19.68
C GLU A 408 17.78 0.08 19.74
N TYR A 409 16.99 -0.53 20.62
CA TYR A 409 15.54 -0.29 20.72
C TYR A 409 15.13 0.68 21.84
N THR A 410 16.07 1.23 22.59
CA THR A 410 15.80 2.02 23.81
C THR A 410 14.95 3.25 23.55
N ALA A 411 15.30 4.06 22.55
CA ALA A 411 14.55 5.26 22.19
C ALA A 411 13.11 4.97 21.74
N PRO A 412 12.84 4.07 20.77
CA PRO A 412 11.47 3.77 20.35
C PRO A 412 10.64 3.13 21.45
N LEU A 413 11.23 2.30 22.32
CA LEU A 413 10.55 1.72 23.49
C LEU A 413 10.20 2.79 24.52
N LEU A 414 11.12 3.73 24.81
CA LEU A 414 10.85 4.83 25.73
C LEU A 414 9.74 5.75 25.22
N ILE A 415 9.76 6.11 23.93
CA ILE A 415 8.70 6.90 23.30
C ILE A 415 7.35 6.18 23.41
N SER A 416 7.33 4.88 23.13
CA SER A 416 6.13 4.03 23.24
C SER A 416 5.60 3.98 24.66
N LEU A 417 6.48 3.80 25.65
CA LEU A 417 6.12 3.74 27.07
C LEU A 417 5.58 5.08 27.56
N VAL A 418 6.23 6.19 27.23
CA VAL A 418 5.78 7.54 27.60
C VAL A 418 4.42 7.84 26.97
N ALA A 419 4.23 7.50 25.70
CA ALA A 419 2.94 7.67 25.01
C ALA A 419 1.84 6.83 25.67
N ALA A 420 2.14 5.57 26.03
CA ALA A 420 1.20 4.67 26.68
C ALA A 420 0.82 5.15 28.10
N LEU A 421 1.80 5.62 28.87
CA LEU A 421 1.58 6.20 30.21
C LEU A 421 0.77 7.50 30.14
N ALA A 422 1.07 8.38 29.17
CA ALA A 422 0.30 9.60 28.94
C ALA A 422 -1.16 9.28 28.58
N TYR A 423 -1.38 8.23 27.78
CA TYR A 423 -2.73 7.77 27.45
C TYR A 423 -3.44 7.15 28.65
N LEU A 424 -2.74 6.40 29.51
CA LEU A 424 -3.28 5.84 30.75
C LEU A 424 -3.85 6.90 31.69
N ILE A 425 -3.15 8.02 31.86
CA ILE A 425 -3.62 9.11 32.74
C ILE A 425 -4.59 10.08 32.04
N SER A 426 -4.82 9.94 30.74
CA SER A 426 -5.64 10.88 29.96
C SER A 426 -7.08 11.09 30.47
N PRO A 427 -7.77 10.13 31.10
CA PRO A 427 -9.10 10.36 31.67
C PRO A 427 -9.13 11.39 32.80
N LEU A 428 -8.00 11.63 33.48
CA LEU A 428 -7.92 12.66 34.54
C LEU A 428 -8.01 14.08 33.97
N PHE A 429 -7.62 14.25 32.70
CA PHE A 429 -7.58 15.55 32.02
C PHE A 429 -8.70 15.72 30.98
N TRP A 430 -9.38 14.62 30.62
CA TRP A 430 -10.43 14.62 29.62
C TRP A 430 -11.81 14.59 30.27
N LYS A 431 -12.59 15.67 30.13
CA LYS A 431 -14.02 15.68 30.49
C LYS A 431 -14.85 15.22 29.29
N GLU A 432 -15.73 14.25 29.52
CA GLU A 432 -16.65 13.76 28.50
C GLU A 432 -17.57 14.92 28.04
N PRO A 433 -17.69 15.18 26.73
CA PRO A 433 -18.65 16.18 26.25
C PRO A 433 -20.07 15.74 26.63
N ALA A 434 -20.84 16.65 27.24
CA ALA A 434 -22.19 16.37 27.71
C ALA A 434 -23.06 15.78 26.59
N LYS A 435 -23.85 14.75 26.90
CA LYS A 435 -24.78 14.14 25.95
C LYS A 435 -25.84 15.17 25.54
N PRO A 436 -26.25 15.22 24.26
CA PRO A 436 -27.26 16.16 23.78
C PRO A 436 -28.67 15.96 24.39
N SER A 437 -28.87 14.99 25.29
CA SER A 437 -30.11 14.79 26.04
C SER A 437 -30.22 15.58 27.35
N ASP A 438 -29.16 16.29 27.76
CA ASP A 438 -29.13 17.07 29.03
C ASP A 438 -29.26 18.59 28.80
N LYS A 439 -30.02 19.01 27.76
CA LYS A 439 -30.37 20.42 27.53
C LYS A 439 -31.86 20.61 27.32
#